data_AF-A0A2E0F9U7-F1
#
_entry.id   AF-A0A2E0F9U7-F1
#
_cell.length_a   1.000
_cell.length_b   1.000
_cell.length_c   1.000
_cell.angle_alpha   90.00
_cell.angle_beta   90.00
_cell.angle_gamma   90.00
#
_symmetry.space_group_name_H-M   'P 1'
#
loop_
_entity.id
_entity.type
_entity.pdbx_description
1 polymer ?
#
loop_
_entity_poly.entity_id
_entity_poly.type
_entity_poly.pdbx_seq_one_letter_code
_entity_poly.pdbx_strand_id
1 'polypeptide(L)' 'IHEGPSAYSDLTKLPNGNLGCLYEAGEESPYEGVAFSEVDINLFN' A
#
# COMPACT_ATOMS: atom_id res chain seq x y z
N ILE A 1 0.72 -6.62 -0.84
CA ILE A 1 1.42 -5.85 0.21
C ILE A 1 2.86 -6.32 0.22
N HIS A 2 3.82 -5.41 0.21
CA HIS A 2 5.24 -5.72 0.33
C HIS A 2 5.55 -6.06 1.80
N GLU A 3 6.21 -7.19 2.06
CA GLU A 3 6.71 -7.50 3.40
C GLU A 3 8.01 -6.73 3.64
N GLY A 4 8.20 -6.18 4.84
CA GLY A 4 9.40 -5.39 5.18
C GLY A 4 9.07 -4.07 5.87
N PRO A 5 10.11 -3.27 6.20
CA PRO A 5 9.94 -1.95 6.80
C PRO A 5 9.07 -1.03 5.93
N SER A 6 8.15 -0.31 6.59
CA SER A 6 7.33 0.73 5.97
C SER A 6 7.21 1.96 6.87
N ALA A 7 6.91 3.10 6.27
CA ALA A 7 6.70 4.36 6.97
C ALA A 7 5.38 5.02 6.56
N TYR A 8 5.43 6.18 5.90
CA TYR A 8 4.21 6.92 5.58
C TYR A 8 3.40 6.20 4.49
N SER A 9 2.08 6.37 4.57
CA SER A 9 1.14 5.83 3.59
C SER A 9 -0.02 6.79 3.35
N ASP A 10 -0.59 6.74 2.15
CA ASP A 10 -1.83 7.41 1.79
C ASP A 10 -2.79 6.45 1.08
N LEU A 11 -4.09 6.63 1.33
CA LEU A 11 -5.14 5.74 0.86
C LEU A 11 -6.10 6.50 -0.04
N THR A 12 -6.52 5.85 -1.13
CA THR A 12 -7.54 6.40 -2.02
C THR A 12 -8.49 5.33 -2.54
N LYS A 13 -9.73 5.73 -2.82
CA LYS A 13 -10.71 4.86 -3.47
C LYS A 13 -10.45 4.84 -4.98
N LEU A 14 -10.32 3.65 -5.56
CA LEU A 14 -10.13 3.46 -6.99
C LEU A 14 -11.48 3.42 -7.75
N PRO A 15 -11.51 3.67 -9.07
CA PRO A 15 -12.74 3.68 -9.87
C PRO A 15 -13.51 2.36 -9.87
N ASN A 16 -12.81 1.23 -9.71
CA ASN A 16 -13.41 -0.10 -9.60
C ASN A 16 -14.00 -0.40 -8.21
N GLY A 17 -13.87 0.52 -7.25
CA GLY A 17 -14.34 0.37 -5.89
C GLY A 17 -13.32 -0.20 -4.90
N ASN A 18 -12.15 -0.63 -5.38
CA ASN A 18 -11.07 -1.13 -4.53
C ASN A 18 -10.34 0.01 -3.80
N LEU A 19 -9.50 -0.37 -2.83
CA LEU A 19 -8.63 0.55 -2.11
C LEU A 19 -7.24 0.56 -2.74
N GLY A 20 -6.77 1.74 -3.16
CA GLY A 20 -5.37 1.97 -3.51
C GLY A 20 -4.60 2.46 -2.29
N CYS A 21 -3.39 1.93 -2.10
CA CYS A 21 -2.47 2.31 -1.04
C CYS A 21 -1.10 2.65 -1.64
N LEU A 22 -0.66 3.88 -1.44
CA LEU A 22 0.69 4.33 -1.76
C LEU A 22 1.47 4.45 -0.45
N TYR A 23 2.67 3.86 -0.36
CA TYR A 23 3.42 3.82 0.90
C TYR A 23 4.93 3.78 0.69
N GLU A 24 5.68 4.32 1.64
CA GLU A 24 7.13 4.18 1.71
C GLU A 24 7.48 2.76 2.19
N ALA A 25 8.39 2.09 1.48
CA ALA A 25 8.82 0.72 1.78
C ALA A 25 10.26 0.44 1.32
N GLY A 26 10.86 -0.60 1.89
CA GLY A 26 12.17 -1.14 1.50
C GLY A 26 12.45 -2.50 2.13
N GLU A 27 13.65 -3.02 1.90
CA GLU A 27 14.13 -4.28 2.48
C GLU A 27 14.84 -4.05 3.83
N GLU A 28 15.76 -3.09 3.87
CA GLU A 28 16.57 -2.78 5.06
C GLU A 28 16.04 -1.57 5.84
N SER A 29 15.36 -0.64 5.16
CA SER A 29 14.86 0.63 5.69
C SER A 29 13.54 1.04 5.03
N PRO A 30 12.63 1.72 5.75
CA PRO A 30 11.35 2.12 5.18
C PRO A 30 11.44 3.25 4.14
N TYR A 31 12.60 3.89 3.95
CA TYR A 31 12.78 5.05 3.06
C TYR A 31 13.54 4.73 1.76
N GLU A 32 13.55 3.47 1.33
CA GLU A 32 14.26 3.04 0.12
C GLU A 32 13.46 3.34 -1.16
N GLY A 33 12.13 3.31 -1.07
CA GLY A 33 11.27 3.57 -2.20
C GLY A 33 9.82 3.81 -1.81
N VAL A 34 9.01 4.06 -2.83
CA VAL A 34 7.55 4.19 -2.71
C VAL A 34 6.90 3.08 -3.51
N ALA A 35 6.08 2.28 -2.84
CA ALA A 35 5.33 1.17 -3.41
C ALA A 35 3.84 1.54 -3.55
N PHE A 36 3.18 0.90 -4.52
CA PHE A 36 1.73 0.97 -4.68
C PHE A 36 1.14 -0.44 -4.54
N SER A 37 0.00 -0.54 -3.86
CA SER A 37 -0.76 -1.79 -3.75
C SER A 37 -2.25 -1.51 -3.85
N GLU A 38 -2.96 -2.38 -4.57
CA GLU A 38 -4.41 -2.40 -4.64
C GLU A 38 -4.96 -3.54 -3.79
N VAL A 39 -6.03 -3.26 -3.03
CA VAL A 39 -6.69 -4.23 -2.17
C VAL A 39 -8.19 -4.26 -2.50
N ASP A 40 -8.69 -5.46 -2.81
CA ASP A 40 -10.13 -5.69 -2.98
C ASP A 40 -10.82 -5.57 -1.62
N ILE A 41 -11.70 -4.58 -1.50
CA ILE A 41 -12.42 -4.29 -0.25
C ILE A 41 -13.38 -5.42 0.13
N ASN A 42 -13.80 -6.24 -0.83
CA ASN A 42 -14.74 -7.34 -0.58
C ASN A 42 -14.09 -8.51 0.16
N LEU A 43 -12.76 -8.54 0.27
CA LEU A 43 -12.03 -9.52 1.06
C LEU A 43 -12.21 -9.36 2.57
N PHE A 44 -12.78 -8.24 3.03
CA PHE A 44 -12.99 -7.93 4.45
C PHE A 44 -14.41 -8.21 4.96
N ASN A 45 -15.21 -8.97 4.18
CA ASN A 45 -16.59 -9.34 4.52
C ASN A 45 -16.68 -10.66 5.29
#